data_AF-A0A1F6E8T0-F1
#
_entry.id   AF-A0A1F6E8T0-F1
#
_cell.length_a   1.000
_cell.length_b   1.000
_cell.length_c   1.000
_cell.angle_alpha   90.00
_cell.angle_beta   90.00
_cell.angle_gamma   90.00
#
_symmetry.space_group_name_H-M   'P 1'
#
loop_
_entity.id
_entity.type
_entity.pdbx_description
1 polymer ?
#
loop_
_entity_poly.entity_id
_entity_poly.type
_entity_poly.pdbx_seq_one_letter_code
_entity_poly.pdbx_strand_id
1 'polypeptide(L)'
;MAAKTEFTIDAEGKSLGRVASQAAKTLMGKTSPDYVPNIRSDVKVLIVNAGKLSMPEKKRLGKKYTTYSGYPGGLKTERLGALNARKGHGEPLRRAIERMLPRNTLRVGRMKNLTITV
;
A
#
# COMPACT_ATOMS: atom_id res chain seq x y z
N MET A 1 1.85 28.13 -3.70
CA MET A 1 2.63 27.14 -2.92
C MET A 1 1.65 26.24 -2.20
N ALA A 2 1.39 25.03 -2.71
CA ALA A 2 0.43 24.11 -2.09
C ALA A 2 1.02 23.55 -0.79
N ALA A 3 0.28 23.67 0.31
CA ALA A 3 0.69 23.18 1.62
C ALA A 3 0.89 21.66 1.56
N LYS A 4 2.13 21.23 1.82
CA LYS A 4 2.51 19.82 1.90
C LYS A 4 1.79 19.20 3.09
N THR A 5 0.72 18.47 2.81
CA THR A 5 -0.12 17.88 3.86
C THR A 5 0.37 16.47 4.16
N GLU A 6 0.84 16.24 5.38
CA GLU A 6 1.31 14.95 5.85
C GLU A 6 0.23 14.27 6.69
N PHE A 7 -0.11 13.03 6.36
CA PHE A 7 -1.10 12.23 7.08
C PHE A 7 -0.43 11.00 7.68
N THR A 8 -0.53 10.86 9.00
CA THR A 8 -0.04 9.68 9.71
C THR A 8 -1.20 8.73 10.00
N ILE A 9 -1.04 7.46 9.64
CA ILE A 9 -2.01 6.38 9.87
C ILE A 9 -1.35 5.33 10.76
N ASP A 10 -1.92 5.14 11.95
CA ASP A 10 -1.54 4.02 12.81
C ASP A 10 -2.24 2.73 12.36
N ALA A 11 -1.43 1.70 12.13
CA ALA A 11 -1.84 0.38 11.67
C ALA A 11 -2.08 -0.62 12.83
N GLU A 12 -1.75 -0.28 14.08
CA GLU A 12 -1.90 -1.17 15.24
C GLU A 12 -3.36 -1.63 15.42
N GLY A 13 -3.57 -2.95 15.52
CA GLY A 13 -4.89 -3.56 15.73
C GLY A 13 -5.87 -3.46 14.54
N LYS A 14 -5.51 -2.74 13.47
CA LYS A 14 -6.37 -2.57 12.29
C LYS A 14 -6.11 -3.65 11.25
N SER A 15 -7.12 -3.91 10.41
CA SER A 15 -6.98 -4.85 9.31
C SER A 15 -6.23 -4.22 8.12
N LEU A 16 -5.35 -5.01 7.50
CA LEU A 16 -4.52 -4.59 6.35
C LEU A 16 -5.33 -3.88 5.25
N GLY A 17 -6.51 -4.39 4.92
CA GLY A 17 -7.36 -3.82 3.87
C GLY A 17 -7.94 -2.45 4.23
N ARG A 18 -8.34 -2.24 5.49
CA ARG A 18 -8.90 -0.96 5.94
C ARG A 18 -7.83 0.13 5.93
N VAL A 19 -6.64 -0.19 6.46
CA VAL A 19 -5.48 0.72 6.45
C VAL A 19 -5.08 1.07 5.02
N ALA A 20 -5.01 0.07 4.14
CA ALA A 20 -4.67 0.30 2.73
C ALA A 20 -5.70 1.18 2.00
N SER A 21 -6.99 0.98 2.25
CA SER A 21 -8.06 1.76 1.63
C SER A 21 -8.03 3.22 2.06
N GLN A 22 -7.85 3.46 3.35
CA GLN A 22 -7.70 4.81 3.90
C GLN A 22 -6.46 5.50 3.32
N ALA A 23 -5.31 4.82 3.34
CA ALA A 23 -4.07 5.34 2.75
C ALA A 23 -4.21 5.68 1.26
N ALA A 24 -4.84 4.81 0.47
CA ALA A 24 -5.06 5.05 -0.96
C ALA A 24 -5.98 6.27 -1.21
N LYS A 25 -7.04 6.45 -0.40
CA LYS A 25 -7.93 7.62 -0.50
C LYS A 25 -7.18 8.91 -0.22
N THR A 26 -6.34 8.91 0.81
CA THR A 26 -5.51 10.06 1.19
C THR A 26 -4.41 10.35 0.15
N LEU A 27 -3.73 9.33 -0.39
CA LEU A 27 -2.75 9.49 -1.48
C LEU A 27 -3.36 10.00 -2.79
N MET A 28 -4.65 9.74 -3.03
CA MET A 28 -5.36 10.35 -4.15
C MET A 28 -5.70 11.82 -3.88
N GLY A 29 -5.68 12.27 -2.63
CA GLY A 29 -6.11 13.62 -2.23
C GLY A 29 -7.61 13.77 -2.09
N LYS A 30 -8.39 12.68 -2.09
CA LYS A 30 -9.86 12.68 -1.97
C LYS A 30 -10.38 13.15 -0.60
N THR A 31 -9.47 13.42 0.34
CA THR A 31 -9.78 14.02 1.64
C THR A 31 -9.80 15.55 1.59
N SER A 32 -9.20 16.16 0.56
CA SER A 32 -9.25 17.61 0.35
C SER A 32 -10.47 17.97 -0.51
N PRO A 33 -11.17 19.10 -0.23
CA PRO A 33 -12.22 19.60 -1.11
C PRO A 33 -11.70 19.98 -2.50
N ASP A 34 -10.43 20.36 -2.62
CA ASP A 34 -9.79 20.76 -3.89
C ASP A 34 -9.38 19.57 -4.78
N TYR A 35 -9.98 18.40 -4.57
CA TYR A 35 -9.61 17.20 -5.31
C TYR A 35 -10.00 17.29 -6.78
N VAL A 36 -9.00 17.26 -7.66
CA VAL A 36 -9.20 17.14 -9.10
C VAL A 36 -8.56 15.84 -9.61
N PRO A 37 -9.30 14.97 -10.33
CA PRO A 37 -8.82 13.63 -10.68
C PRO A 37 -7.61 13.60 -11.63
N ASN A 38 -7.45 14.63 -12.49
CA ASN A 38 -6.36 14.76 -13.45
C ASN A 38 -5.09 15.40 -12.84
N ILE A 39 -5.21 16.08 -11.71
CA ILE A 39 -4.08 16.73 -11.03
C ILE A 39 -3.48 15.76 -10.01
N ARG A 40 -2.15 15.78 -9.92
CA ARG A 40 -1.43 15.05 -8.87
C ARG A 40 -1.51 15.83 -7.57
N SER A 41 -2.08 15.22 -6.54
CA SER A 41 -2.05 15.74 -5.18
C SER A 41 -0.68 15.49 -4.53
N ASP A 42 -0.10 16.53 -3.92
CA ASP A 42 1.16 16.46 -3.19
C ASP A 42 0.94 16.14 -1.70
N VAL A 43 0.22 15.05 -1.44
CA VAL A 43 -0.06 14.54 -0.09
C VAL A 43 0.93 13.42 0.24
N LYS A 44 1.48 13.42 1.45
CA LYS A 44 2.31 12.32 1.97
C LYS A 44 1.54 11.51 3.00
N VAL A 45 1.69 10.19 2.92
CA VAL A 45 1.08 9.27 3.87
C VAL A 45 2.18 8.48 4.58
N LEU A 46 2.24 8.63 5.89
CA LEU A 46 3.10 7.86 6.78
C LEU A 46 2.24 6.77 7.45
N ILE A 47 2.61 5.51 7.25
CA ILE A 47 1.98 4.40 7.97
C ILE A 47 2.95 3.91 9.03
N VAL A 48 2.52 3.90 10.28
CA VAL A 48 3.32 3.44 11.43
C VAL A 48 2.81 2.09 11.96
N ASN A 49 3.67 1.36 12.66
CA ASN A 49 3.37 0.08 13.30
C ASN A 49 2.86 -1.01 12.32
N ALA A 50 3.41 -1.07 11.11
CA ALA A 50 3.00 -2.07 10.12
C ALA A 50 3.23 -3.52 10.62
N GLY A 51 4.15 -3.74 11.57
CA GLY A 51 4.35 -5.04 12.22
C GLY A 51 3.18 -5.53 13.08
N LYS A 52 2.37 -4.63 13.64
CA LYS A 52 1.28 -4.94 14.58
C LYS A 52 -0.10 -5.01 13.93
N LEU A 53 -0.15 -5.17 12.61
CA LEU A 53 -1.40 -5.31 11.86
C LEU A 53 -2.18 -6.55 12.30
N SER A 54 -3.49 -6.38 12.48
CA SER A 54 -4.39 -7.51 12.74
C SER A 54 -4.59 -8.28 11.43
N MET A 55 -3.88 -9.40 11.31
CA MET A 55 -4.02 -10.35 10.21
C MET A 55 -4.58 -11.67 10.72
N PRO A 56 -5.74 -12.14 10.22
CA PRO A 56 -6.24 -13.46 10.58
C PRO A 56 -5.29 -14.55 10.06
N GLU A 57 -5.06 -15.59 10.85
CA GLU A 57 -4.08 -16.65 10.57
C GLU A 57 -4.30 -17.34 9.23
N LYS A 58 -5.57 -17.56 8.86
CA LYS A 58 -5.96 -18.10 7.54
C LYS A 58 -5.37 -17.28 6.38
N LYS A 59 -5.33 -15.95 6.50
CA LYS A 59 -4.73 -15.07 5.49
C LYS A 59 -3.21 -15.08 5.56
N ARG A 60 -2.63 -15.22 6.75
CA ARG A 60 -1.17 -15.30 6.94
C ARG A 60 -0.57 -16.52 6.23
N LEU A 61 -1.24 -17.67 6.34
CA LEU A 61 -0.79 -18.94 5.77
C LEU A 61 -1.28 -19.16 4.33
N GLY A 62 -2.53 -18.78 4.04
CA GLY A 62 -3.18 -19.07 2.76
C GLY A 62 -2.85 -18.08 1.63
N LYS A 63 -2.38 -16.86 1.94
CA LYS A 63 -2.16 -15.86 0.90
C LYS A 63 -0.87 -16.14 0.11
N LYS A 64 -1.05 -16.42 -1.18
CA LYS A 64 0.03 -16.56 -2.17
C LYS A 64 0.08 -15.32 -3.07
N TYR A 65 1.28 -14.85 -3.36
CA TYR A 65 1.56 -13.83 -4.35
C TYR A 65 2.19 -14.49 -5.57
N THR A 66 1.53 -14.34 -6.71
CA THR A 66 2.01 -14.84 -7.99
C THR A 66 2.61 -13.69 -8.80
N THR A 67 3.74 -13.96 -9.44
CA THR A 67 4.40 -13.07 -10.41
C THR A 67 4.84 -13.90 -11.60
N TYR A 68 4.69 -13.36 -12.81
CA TYR A 68 5.07 -14.03 -14.04
C TYR A 68 6.10 -13.17 -14.79
N SER A 69 7.19 -13.79 -15.24
CA SER A 69 8.27 -13.07 -15.95
C SER A 69 7.99 -12.84 -17.44
N GLY A 70 7.02 -13.53 -18.03
CA GLY A 70 6.73 -13.49 -19.48
C GLY A 70 7.21 -14.72 -20.25
N TYR A 71 8.18 -15.46 -19.72
CA TYR A 71 8.72 -16.67 -20.34
C TYR A 71 7.99 -17.94 -19.91
N PRO A 72 7.88 -18.97 -20.77
CA PRO A 72 7.37 -20.29 -20.37
C PRO A 72 8.10 -20.82 -19.13
N GLY A 73 7.35 -21.26 -18.11
CA GLY A 73 7.92 -21.68 -16.80
C GLY A 73 8.29 -20.53 -15.85
N GLY A 74 8.10 -19.26 -16.24
CA GLY A 74 8.43 -18.07 -15.47
C GLY A 74 7.49 -17.72 -14.31
N LEU A 75 6.59 -18.62 -13.91
CA LEU A 75 5.63 -18.37 -12.84
C LEU A 75 6.28 -18.59 -11.47
N LYS A 76 6.38 -17.52 -10.69
CA LYS A 76 6.87 -17.56 -9.30
C LYS A 76 5.71 -17.34 -8.34
N THR A 77 5.60 -18.21 -7.36
CA THR A 77 4.58 -18.11 -6.30
C THR A 77 5.27 -18.01 -4.94
N GLU A 78 5.01 -16.93 -4.22
CA GLU A 78 5.60 -16.67 -2.90
C GLU A 78 4.48 -16.60 -1.84
N ARG A 79 4.67 -17.28 -0.70
CA ARG A 79 3.73 -17.18 0.43
C ARG A 79 3.93 -15.85 1.16
N LEU A 80 2.87 -15.31 1.76
CA LEU A 80 2.93 -14.06 2.51
C LEU A 80 3.96 -14.11 3.66
N GLY A 81 4.10 -15.24 4.36
CA GLY A 81 5.15 -15.40 5.38
C GLY A 81 6.58 -15.23 4.84
N ALA A 82 6.89 -15.85 3.69
CA ALA A 82 8.19 -15.72 3.03
C ALA A 82 8.43 -14.30 2.51
N LEU A 83 7.39 -13.67 1.97
CA LEU A 83 7.44 -12.28 1.52
C LEU A 83 7.75 -11.32 2.68
N ASN A 84 7.11 -11.53 3.84
CA ASN A 84 7.34 -10.72 5.03
C ASN A 84 8.76 -10.89 5.56
N ALA A 85 9.29 -12.12 5.56
CA ALA A 85 10.67 -12.37 5.98
C ALA A 85 11.69 -11.69 5.06
N ARG A 86 11.44 -11.68 3.75
CA ARG A 86 12.38 -11.11 2.76
C ARG A 86 12.32 -9.58 2.65
N LYS A 87 11.13 -9.00 2.70
CA LYS A 87 10.89 -7.57 2.39
C LYS A 87 10.28 -6.76 3.54
N GLY A 88 10.04 -7.39 4.68
CA GLY A 88 9.41 -6.77 5.85
C GLY A 88 7.88 -6.75 5.78
N HIS A 89 7.28 -6.40 6.92
CA HIS A 89 5.82 -6.34 7.11
C HIS A 89 5.12 -5.23 6.29
N GLY A 90 5.89 -4.29 5.73
CA GLY A 90 5.37 -3.20 4.89
C GLY A 90 5.04 -3.60 3.44
N GLU A 91 5.67 -4.63 2.89
CA GLU A 91 5.49 -5.00 1.48
C GLU A 91 4.06 -5.49 1.12
N PRO A 92 3.39 -6.34 1.94
CA PRO A 92 1.99 -6.68 1.71
C PRO A 92 1.07 -5.46 1.64
N LEU A 93 1.33 -4.47 2.51
CA LEU A 93 0.56 -3.25 2.59
C LEU A 93 0.83 -2.35 1.37
N ARG A 94 2.10 -2.22 0.97
CA ARG A 94 2.51 -1.50 -0.24
C ARG A 94 1.82 -2.07 -1.48
N ARG A 95 1.82 -3.39 -1.66
CA ARG A 95 1.13 -4.07 -2.78
C ARG A 95 -0.38 -3.90 -2.74
N ALA A 96 -0.97 -3.88 -1.55
CA ALA A 96 -2.39 -3.64 -1.39
C ALA A 96 -2.77 -2.20 -1.80
N ILE A 97 -2.03 -1.20 -1.31
CA ILE A 97 -2.24 0.20 -1.66
C ILE A 97 -2.03 0.43 -3.16
N GLU A 98 -0.98 -0.14 -3.73
CA GLU A 98 -0.69 -0.02 -5.17
C GLU A 98 -1.85 -0.53 -6.03
N ARG A 99 -2.49 -1.64 -5.62
CA ARG A 99 -3.66 -2.20 -6.31
C ARG A 99 -4.95 -1.43 -6.07
N MET A 100 -5.01 -0.60 -5.02
CA MET A 100 -6.16 0.27 -4.74
C MET A 100 -6.07 1.62 -5.46
N LEU A 101 -4.91 1.96 -6.03
CA LEU A 101 -4.75 3.18 -6.82
C LEU A 101 -5.21 2.97 -8.28
N PRO A 102 -5.77 4.01 -8.92
CA PRO A 102 -6.10 3.98 -10.34
C PRO A 102 -4.87 3.63 -11.19
N ARG A 103 -5.04 2.78 -12.20
CA ARG A 103 -3.96 2.39 -13.11
C ARG A 103 -3.72 3.48 -14.14
N ASN A 104 -2.94 4.48 -13.77
CA ASN A 104 -2.52 5.58 -14.64
C ASN A 104 -1.08 6.02 -14.36
N THR A 105 -0.58 7.00 -15.11
CA THR A 105 0.77 7.58 -14.96
C THR A 105 0.99 8.24 -13.59
N LEU A 106 -0.07 8.76 -12.97
CA LEU A 106 -0.03 9.39 -11.64
C LEU A 106 0.25 8.38 -10.51
N ARG A 107 0.00 7.09 -10.72
CA ARG A 107 0.19 6.03 -9.71
C ARG A 107 1.61 6.01 -9.17
N VAL A 108 2.61 6.11 -10.05
CA VAL A 108 4.02 6.05 -9.67
C VAL A 108 4.39 7.22 -8.78
N GLY A 109 3.90 8.43 -9.09
CA GLY A 109 4.10 9.62 -8.27
C GLY A 109 3.46 9.48 -6.89
N ARG A 110 2.21 9.03 -6.82
CA ARG A 110 1.50 8.81 -5.54
C ARG A 110 2.19 7.76 -4.67
N MET A 111 2.70 6.69 -5.27
CA MET A 111 3.43 5.65 -4.54
C MET A 111 4.77 6.12 -3.96
N LYS A 112 5.41 7.15 -4.53
CA LYS A 112 6.63 7.75 -3.95
C LYS A 112 6.35 8.55 -2.68
N ASN A 113 5.12 9.02 -2.50
CA ASN A 113 4.70 9.78 -1.32
C ASN A 113 4.24 8.90 -0.14
N LEU A 114 4.29 7.57 -0.31
CA LEU A 114 3.99 6.60 0.73
C LEU A 114 5.27 6.21 1.48
N THR A 115 5.27 6.42 2.78
CA THR A 115 6.32 5.95 3.69
C THR A 115 5.70 4.96 4.66
N ILE A 116 6.34 3.80 4.80
CA ILE A 116 5.88 2.73 5.70
C ILE A 116 6.98 2.46 6.70
N THR A 117 6.66 2.61 7.98
CA THR A 117 7.51 2.23 9.11
C THR A 117 6.99 0.92 9.68
N VAL A 118 7.91 -0.01 9.95
CA VAL A 118 7.61 -1.34 10.49
C VAL A 118 7.40 -1.26 11.99
#